data_AF-A0A1Q8Q3I8-F1
#
_entry.id   AF-A0A1Q8Q3I8-F1
#
_cell.length_a   1.000
_cell.length_b   1.000
_cell.length_c   1.000
_cell.angle_alpha   90.00
_cell.angle_beta   90.00
_cell.angle_gamma   90.00
#
_symmetry.space_group_name_H-M   'P 1'
#
loop_
_entity.id
_entity.type
_entity.pdbx_description
1 polymer ?
#
loop_
_entity_poly.entity_id
_entity_poly.type
_entity_poly.pdbx_seq_one_letter_code
_entity_poly.pdbx_strand_id
1 'polypeptide(L)'
;MVKIGDLSNEIAKQLSRYTKDVEDAVEVAKEEVAKNAVAELKEKSPKLTGRYAKGWALKKVDGRHVIYNRTDGQLTHLLEFGHVKAGGGRVPARVHIRPAEEKAINEFVDRVEKAIRS
;
A
#
# COMPACT_ATOMS: atom_id res chain seq x y z
N MET A 1 -49.48 -12.32 -4.68
CA MET A 1 -49.14 -12.20 -3.25
C MET A 1 -47.67 -12.56 -3.10
N VAL A 2 -46.80 -11.58 -2.86
CA VAL A 2 -45.37 -11.83 -2.63
C VAL A 2 -45.24 -12.52 -1.29
N LYS A 3 -44.67 -13.73 -1.25
CA LYS A 3 -44.47 -14.45 0.01
C LYS A 3 -43.29 -13.79 0.74
N ILE A 4 -43.42 -13.59 2.04
CA ILE A 4 -42.36 -13.02 2.90
C ILE A 4 -41.02 -13.77 2.74
N GLY A 5 -41.06 -15.08 2.49
CA GLY A 5 -39.86 -15.88 2.19
C GLY A 5 -39.13 -15.46 0.91
N ASP A 6 -39.85 -15.01 -0.13
CA ASP A 6 -39.24 -14.52 -1.37
C ASP A 6 -38.53 -13.18 -1.15
N LEU A 7 -39.08 -12.32 -0.28
CA LEU A 7 -38.46 -11.05 0.10
C LEU A 7 -37.19 -11.27 0.94
N SER A 8 -37.23 -12.16 1.94
CA SER A 8 -36.06 -12.48 2.75
C SER A 8 -34.91 -13.06 1.91
N ASN A 9 -35.22 -13.93 0.95
CA ASN A 9 -34.22 -14.50 0.04
C ASN A 9 -33.60 -13.43 -0.87
N GLU A 10 -34.39 -12.50 -1.39
CA GLU A 10 -33.86 -11.42 -2.23
C GLU A 10 -33.00 -10.45 -1.42
N ILE A 11 -33.38 -10.10 -0.18
CA ILE A 11 -32.54 -9.28 0.72
C ILE A 11 -31.20 -9.96 0.99
N ALA A 12 -31.20 -11.26 1.34
CA ALA A 12 -29.97 -12.00 1.59
C ALA A 12 -29.05 -12.04 0.36
N LYS A 13 -29.64 -12.19 -0.83
CA LYS A 13 -28.93 -12.16 -2.11
C LYS A 13 -28.31 -10.81 -2.41
N GLN A 14 -29.05 -9.71 -2.18
CA GLN A 14 -28.52 -8.35 -2.36
C GLN A 14 -27.39 -8.04 -1.37
N LEU A 15 -27.52 -8.45 -0.10
CA LEU A 15 -26.46 -8.32 0.90
C LEU A 15 -25.19 -9.10 0.52
N SER A 16 -25.34 -10.33 0.03
CA SER A 16 -24.19 -11.13 -0.43
C SER A 16 -23.49 -10.51 -1.63
N ARG A 17 -24.25 -9.93 -2.57
CA ARG A 17 -23.68 -9.20 -3.72
C ARG A 17 -22.92 -7.97 -3.27
N TYR A 18 -23.53 -7.13 -2.43
CA TYR A 18 -22.88 -5.96 -1.87
C TYR A 18 -21.58 -6.31 -1.13
N THR A 19 -21.60 -7.39 -0.33
CA THR A 19 -20.39 -7.86 0.38
C THR A 19 -19.28 -8.22 -0.61
N LYS A 20 -19.62 -8.95 -1.68
CA LYS A 20 -18.65 -9.34 -2.71
C LYS A 20 -18.11 -8.14 -3.48
N ASP A 21 -18.96 -7.19 -3.84
CA ASP A 21 -18.57 -5.99 -4.57
C ASP A 21 -17.57 -5.15 -3.74
N VAL A 22 -17.81 -5.04 -2.42
CA VAL A 22 -16.88 -4.37 -1.49
C VAL A 22 -15.56 -5.15 -1.36
N GLU A 23 -15.61 -6.48 -1.26
CA GLU A 23 -14.39 -7.32 -1.21
C GLU A 23 -13.52 -7.14 -2.46
N ASP A 24 -14.13 -7.19 -3.64
CA ASP A 24 -13.43 -7.01 -4.92
C ASP A 24 -12.84 -5.60 -5.03
N ALA A 25 -13.59 -4.57 -4.62
CA ALA A 25 -13.10 -3.19 -4.61
C ALA A 25 -11.91 -2.98 -3.66
N VAL A 26 -11.93 -3.64 -2.49
CA VAL A 26 -10.81 -3.60 -1.53
C VAL A 26 -9.56 -4.26 -2.13
N GLU A 27 -9.69 -5.40 -2.82
CA GLU A 27 -8.55 -6.05 -3.47
C GLU A 27 -7.93 -5.17 -4.57
N VAL A 28 -8.76 -4.53 -5.40
CA VAL A 28 -8.30 -3.56 -6.41
C VAL A 28 -7.60 -2.37 -5.75
N ALA A 29 -8.16 -1.82 -4.68
CA ALA A 29 -7.56 -0.70 -3.94
C ALA A 29 -6.18 -1.06 -3.39
N LYS A 30 -6.00 -2.26 -2.81
CA LYS A 30 -4.70 -2.74 -2.33
C LYS A 30 -3.66 -2.76 -3.45
N GLU A 31 -4.01 -3.30 -4.61
CA GLU A 31 -3.08 -3.44 -5.73
C GLU A 31 -2.67 -2.08 -6.31
N GLU A 32 -3.63 -1.18 -6.53
CA GLU A 32 -3.36 0.12 -7.12
C GLU A 32 -2.55 1.02 -6.18
N VAL A 33 -2.92 1.09 -4.90
CA VAL A 33 -2.16 1.87 -3.90
C VAL A 33 -0.73 1.36 -3.81
N ALA A 34 -0.54 0.03 -3.81
CA ALA A 34 0.80 -0.54 -3.73
C ALA A 34 1.64 -0.22 -4.98
N LYS A 35 1.05 -0.25 -6.18
CA LYS A 35 1.70 0.17 -7.43
C LYS A 35 2.08 1.65 -7.40
N ASN A 36 1.17 2.51 -6.96
CA ASN A 36 1.39 3.95 -6.83
C ASN A 36 2.52 4.27 -5.85
N ALA A 37 2.52 3.63 -4.68
CA ALA A 37 3.58 3.77 -3.69
C ALA A 37 4.95 3.33 -4.22
N VAL A 38 5.03 2.22 -4.97
CA VAL A 38 6.27 1.80 -5.64
C VAL A 38 6.75 2.82 -6.67
N ALA A 39 5.83 3.38 -7.47
CA ALA A 39 6.18 4.40 -8.46
C ALA A 39 6.73 5.67 -7.79
N GLU A 40 6.06 6.14 -6.74
CA GLU A 40 6.48 7.29 -5.96
C GLU A 40 7.85 7.06 -5.29
N LEU A 41 8.06 5.89 -4.68
CA LEU A 41 9.35 5.54 -4.10
C LEU A 41 10.46 5.52 -5.15
N LYS A 42 10.21 5.00 -6.37
CA LYS A 42 11.19 5.04 -7.47
C LYS A 42 11.54 6.46 -7.89
N GLU A 43 10.57 7.36 -7.87
CA GLU A 43 10.74 8.75 -8.26
C GLU A 43 11.52 9.54 -7.20
N LYS A 44 11.05 9.49 -5.95
CA LYS A 44 11.46 10.36 -4.84
C LYS A 44 12.63 9.84 -4.01
N SER A 45 12.99 8.56 -4.14
CA SER A 45 14.12 8.01 -3.37
C SER A 45 15.44 8.67 -3.71
N PRO A 46 16.37 8.80 -2.74
CA PRO A 46 17.72 9.28 -2.97
C PRO A 46 18.43 8.51 -4.09
N LYS A 47 19.14 9.25 -4.96
CA LYS A 47 19.87 8.68 -6.11
C LYS A 47 21.36 8.97 -5.96
N LEU A 48 22.14 7.90 -5.74
CA LEU A 48 23.58 7.93 -5.93
C LEU A 48 23.93 7.43 -7.34
N THR A 49 23.73 6.13 -7.58
CA THR A 49 23.82 5.50 -8.92
C THR A 49 22.44 5.26 -9.55
N GLY A 50 21.36 5.49 -8.79
CA GLY A 50 19.98 5.18 -9.17
C GLY A 50 19.57 3.72 -8.96
N ARG A 51 20.49 2.80 -8.62
CA ARG A 51 20.19 1.39 -8.32
C ARG A 51 19.17 1.27 -7.19
N TYR A 52 19.40 1.93 -6.06
CA TYR A 52 18.51 1.95 -4.91
C TYR A 52 17.08 2.40 -5.28
N ALA A 53 16.96 3.55 -5.96
CA ALA A 53 15.66 4.07 -6.38
C ALA A 53 14.94 3.11 -7.34
N LYS A 54 15.63 2.47 -8.28
CA LYS A 54 15.05 1.44 -9.17
C LYS A 54 14.79 0.08 -8.48
N GLY A 55 15.26 -0.07 -7.25
CA GLY A 55 15.19 -1.30 -6.46
C GLY A 55 13.82 -1.56 -5.83
N TRP A 56 12.95 -0.57 -5.75
CA TRP A 56 11.60 -0.76 -5.22
C TRP A 56 10.77 -1.72 -6.06
N ALA A 57 10.19 -2.71 -5.38
CA ALA A 57 9.41 -3.77 -5.97
C ALA A 57 8.22 -4.15 -5.08
N LEU A 58 7.25 -4.81 -5.70
CA LEU A 58 6.04 -5.31 -5.05
C LEU A 58 6.06 -6.83 -5.04
N LYS A 59 5.70 -7.44 -3.92
CA LYS A 59 5.50 -8.89 -3.76
C LYS A 59 4.16 -9.17 -3.12
N LYS A 60 3.42 -10.17 -3.62
CA LYS A 60 2.20 -10.66 -2.96
C LYS A 60 2.58 -11.80 -2.01
N VAL A 61 2.18 -11.71 -0.74
CA VAL A 61 2.45 -12.70 0.33
C VAL A 61 1.19 -12.89 1.15
N ASP A 62 0.58 -14.08 1.12
CA ASP A 62 -0.63 -14.43 1.88
C ASP A 62 -1.77 -13.41 1.72
N GLY A 63 -2.08 -13.01 0.48
CA GLY A 63 -3.11 -11.99 0.20
C GLY A 63 -2.70 -10.54 0.53
N ARG A 64 -1.46 -10.30 0.98
CA ARG A 64 -0.93 -8.96 1.28
C ARG A 64 0.00 -8.47 0.18
N HIS A 65 -0.02 -7.17 -0.07
CA HIS A 65 0.90 -6.48 -0.97
C HIS A 65 2.07 -5.92 -0.15
N VAL A 66 3.27 -6.45 -0.36
CA VAL A 66 4.49 -6.08 0.36
C VAL A 66 5.42 -5.30 -0.56
N ILE A 67 5.71 -4.06 -0.18
CA ILE A 67 6.68 -3.21 -0.87
C ILE A 67 8.04 -3.40 -0.21
N TYR A 68 9.08 -3.62 -1.01
CA TYR A 68 10.43 -3.82 -0.52
C TYR A 68 11.48 -3.31 -1.52
N ASN A 69 12.69 -3.04 -1.03
CA ASN A 69 13.82 -2.73 -1.90
C ASN A 69 14.63 -4.00 -2.20
N ARG A 70 14.61 -4.45 -3.46
CA ARG A 70 15.25 -5.70 -3.89
C ARG A 70 16.76 -5.60 -4.09
N THR A 71 17.30 -4.38 -4.20
CA THR A 71 18.71 -4.18 -4.54
C THR A 71 19.56 -3.88 -3.33
N ASP A 72 19.06 -3.00 -2.45
CA ASP A 72 19.84 -2.45 -1.34
C ASP A 72 18.94 -2.26 -0.10
N GLY A 73 18.29 -3.34 0.33
CA GLY A 73 17.34 -3.33 1.45
C GLY A 73 17.87 -2.81 2.78
N GLN A 74 19.18 -2.92 3.03
CA GLN A 74 19.81 -2.36 4.23
C GLN A 74 19.83 -0.82 4.23
N LEU A 75 19.86 -0.20 3.05
CA LEU A 75 19.92 1.27 2.94
C LEU A 75 18.62 1.93 3.36
N THR A 76 17.48 1.23 3.31
CA THR A 76 16.19 1.81 3.70
C THR A 76 16.24 2.32 5.14
N HIS A 77 16.71 1.49 6.08
CA HIS A 77 16.85 1.85 7.48
C HIS A 77 17.87 2.98 7.69
N LEU A 78 19.05 2.85 7.08
CA LEU A 78 20.13 3.83 7.23
C LEU A 78 19.74 5.21 6.68
N LEU A 79 18.98 5.25 5.59
CA LEU A 79 18.47 6.48 5.00
C LEU A 79 17.31 7.03 5.81
N GLU A 80 16.35 6.21 6.24
CA GLU A 80 15.16 6.70 6.93
C GLU A 80 15.45 7.24 8.33
N PHE A 81 16.43 6.67 9.03
CA PHE A 81 16.72 7.01 10.44
C PHE A 81 18.12 7.58 10.69
N GLY A 82 18.99 7.57 9.67
CA GLY A 82 20.41 7.87 9.85
C GLY A 82 21.14 6.76 10.61
N HIS A 83 22.43 6.96 10.86
CA HIS A 83 23.26 5.99 11.60
C HIS A 83 24.49 6.63 12.23
N VAL A 84 25.13 5.92 13.16
CA VAL A 84 26.37 6.35 13.82
C VAL A 84 27.56 6.08 12.89
N LYS A 85 28.53 6.99 12.84
CA LYS A 85 29.77 6.83 12.06
C LYS A 85 30.83 6.11 12.89
N ALA A 86 31.73 5.38 12.23
CA ALA A 86 32.83 4.66 12.89
C ALA A 86 33.76 5.60 13.69
N GLY A 87 34.02 6.82 13.21
CA GLY A 87 34.86 7.82 13.88
C GLY A 87 34.13 8.72 14.88
N GLY A 88 32.92 8.36 15.30
CA GLY A 88 32.05 9.21 16.12
C GLY A 88 31.17 10.17 15.31
N GLY A 89 30.09 10.65 15.94
CA GLY A 89 29.05 11.45 15.30
C GLY A 89 28.01 10.63 14.53
N ARG A 90 27.00 11.31 13.96
CA ARG A 90 25.89 10.68 13.23
C ARG A 90 25.78 11.18 11.79
N VAL A 91 25.30 10.31 10.91
CA VAL A 91 24.77 10.67 9.59
C VAL A 91 23.28 11.02 9.77
N PRO A 92 22.82 12.19 9.30
CA PRO A 92 21.42 12.56 9.40
C PRO A 92 20.53 11.70 8.49
N ALA A 93 19.27 11.55 8.90
CA ALA A 93 18.26 10.88 8.10
C ALA A 93 17.94 11.63 6.79
N ARG A 94 17.63 10.87 5.76
CA ARG A 94 17.02 11.27 4.48
C ARG A 94 15.70 10.53 4.33
N VAL A 95 14.73 11.01 5.10
CA VAL A 95 13.37 10.49 5.17
C VAL A 95 12.72 10.56 3.79
N HIS A 96 12.26 9.43 3.28
CA HIS A 96 11.57 9.34 1.98
C HIS A 96 10.55 8.21 1.92
N ILE A 97 10.65 7.20 2.81
CA ILE A 97 9.71 6.08 2.86
C ILE A 97 8.46 6.50 3.64
N ARG A 98 8.61 7.13 4.81
CA ARG A 98 7.48 7.55 5.65
C ARG A 98 6.45 8.42 4.92
N PRO A 99 6.83 9.46 4.15
CA PRO A 99 5.85 10.25 3.40
C PRO A 99 5.08 9.43 2.36
N ALA A 100 5.74 8.46 1.71
CA ALA A 100 5.11 7.58 0.74
C ALA A 100 4.16 6.58 1.43
N GLU A 101 4.54 6.09 2.61
CA GLU A 101 3.70 5.24 3.46
C GLU A 101 2.44 5.99 3.94
N GLU A 102 2.60 7.18 4.51
CA GLU A 102 1.48 8.00 4.98
C GLU A 102 0.50 8.30 3.84
N LYS A 103 1.01 8.64 2.66
CA LYS A 103 0.18 8.86 1.49
C LYS A 103 -0.53 7.59 1.04
N ALA A 104 0.15 6.44 1.04
CA ALA A 104 -0.46 5.16 0.69
C ALA A 104 -1.58 4.76 1.66
N ILE A 105 -1.40 4.99 2.96
CA ILE A 105 -2.44 4.76 3.98
C ILE A 105 -3.67 5.64 3.68
N ASN A 106 -3.46 6.93 3.47
CA ASN A 106 -4.55 7.86 3.18
C ASN A 106 -5.27 7.50 1.87
N GLU A 107 -4.52 7.20 0.81
CA GLU A 107 -5.08 6.80 -0.48
C GLU A 107 -5.90 5.51 -0.37
N PHE A 108 -5.43 4.54 0.40
CA PHE A 108 -6.15 3.28 0.62
C PHE A 108 -7.47 3.50 1.36
N VAL A 109 -7.44 4.25 2.47
CA VAL A 109 -8.65 4.57 3.25
C VAL A 109 -9.67 5.29 2.35
N ASP A 110 -9.22 6.30 1.61
CA ASP A 110 -10.09 7.12 0.76
C ASP A 110 -10.73 6.29 -0.39
N ARG A 111 -10.00 5.32 -0.96
CA ARG A 111 -10.52 4.38 -1.96
C ARG A 111 -11.55 3.41 -1.38
N VAL A 112 -11.28 2.87 -0.19
CA VAL A 112 -12.19 1.94 0.49
C VAL A 112 -13.48 2.65 0.92
N GLU A 113 -13.38 3.87 1.45
CA GLU A 113 -14.58 4.67 1.79
C GLU A 113 -15.45 4.95 0.56
N LYS A 114 -14.83 5.27 -0.59
CA LYS A 114 -15.56 5.46 -1.85
C LYS A 114 -16.25 4.19 -2.32
N ALA A 115 -15.60 3.04 -2.20
CA ALA A 115 -16.18 1.75 -2.57
C ALA A 115 -17.36 1.32 -1.69
N ILE A 116 -17.37 1.73 -0.41
CA ILE A 116 -18.49 1.44 0.51
C ILE A 116 -19.68 2.37 0.24
N ARG A 117 -19.42 3.63 -0.14
CA ARG A 117 -20.45 4.65 -0.38
C ARG A 117 -21.08 4.60 -1.78
N SER A 118 -20.45 3.92 -2.73
CA SER A 118 -20.96 3.66 -4.09
C SER A 118 -21.99 2.53 -4.09
#